data_AF-A7T0P2-F1
#
_entry.id   AF-A7T0P2-F1
#
_cell.length_a   1.000
_cell.length_b   1.000
_cell.length_c   1.000
_cell.angle_alpha   90.00
_cell.angle_beta   90.00
_cell.angle_gamma   90.00
#
_symmetry.space_group_name_H-M   'P 1'
#
loop_
_entity.id
_entity.type
_entity.pdbx_description
1 polymer ?
#
loop_
_entity_poly.entity_id
_entity_poly.type
_entity_poly.pdbx_seq_one_letter_code
_entity_poly.pdbx_strand_id
1 'polypeptide(L)'
;MLQVWCCVDKVGILSLPNPSVEKVFFLQSKKARKNFKGRAAVLNVSNDPESQFGLRFDDKRWQDNLSSLKPLGLNILLNSPCSSPVRNLRLADCTGHLSLKYNLAPVPSHRRCLCLLAKEIGFMDRVLSFFSKEQSHIARLTRFSGFPPFSSGYRAVRAKEKGAHQLLTQGTADVVIDTCSDFWDGTNLCPITAHDRRKVLDFYQRNSMSSYCIAFSYRPVSESAKDLSFEDNTKVDALLDQLHLVTDTDSYHRILGGQVFIGMVTLQYQAKKDIIPLVEDLNKAGIRFVHFSAEDELKSRVRVFGRMEQG
;
A
#
# COMPACT_ATOMS: atom_id res chain seq x y z
N MET A 1 -7.97 24.64 -38.28
CA MET A 1 -7.34 23.31 -38.12
C MET A 1 -7.20 23.07 -36.63
N LEU A 2 -7.96 22.13 -36.05
CA LEU A 2 -7.85 21.81 -34.62
C LEU A 2 -6.55 21.04 -34.41
N GLN A 3 -5.57 21.66 -33.74
CA GLN A 3 -4.36 20.96 -33.32
C GLN A 3 -4.67 20.21 -32.04
N VAL A 4 -4.32 18.92 -32.00
CA VAL A 4 -4.57 18.03 -30.87
C VAL A 4 -3.24 17.42 -30.44
N TRP A 5 -2.94 17.47 -29.15
CA TRP A 5 -1.83 16.75 -28.56
C TRP A 5 -2.34 15.51 -27.83
N CYS A 6 -2.05 14.33 -28.39
CA CYS A 6 -2.47 13.05 -27.83
C CYS A 6 -1.31 12.41 -27.07
N CYS A 7 -1.54 12.06 -25.81
CA CYS A 7 -0.60 11.28 -25.00
C CYS A 7 -1.21 9.92 -24.66
N VAL A 8 -0.51 8.84 -25.02
CA VAL A 8 -0.88 7.47 -24.66
C VAL A 8 -0.15 7.07 -23.40
N ASP A 9 -0.90 6.54 -22.44
CA ASP A 9 -0.45 6.18 -21.10
C ASP A 9 0.76 5.25 -21.13
N LYS A 10 1.88 5.79 -20.63
CA LYS A 10 2.90 5.01 -19.95
C LYS A 10 3.24 5.72 -18.65
N VAL A 11 3.18 4.97 -17.56
CA VAL A 11 3.62 5.39 -16.23
C VAL A 11 5.00 6.06 -16.33
N GLY A 12 5.13 7.28 -15.80
CA GLY A 12 6.38 8.04 -15.86
C GLY A 12 6.45 9.08 -16.99
N ILE A 13 5.46 9.15 -17.91
CA ILE A 13 5.39 10.24 -18.91
C ILE A 13 4.78 11.48 -18.27
N LEU A 14 3.49 11.44 -17.91
CA LEU A 14 2.74 12.58 -17.34
C LEU A 14 2.79 12.62 -15.81
N SER A 15 2.86 11.46 -15.17
CA SER A 15 2.98 11.33 -13.73
C SER A 15 4.40 10.97 -13.34
N LEU A 16 4.71 11.12 -12.05
CA LEU A 16 5.84 10.43 -11.46
C LEU A 16 5.73 8.94 -11.79
N PRO A 17 6.87 8.26 -12.02
CA PRO A 17 6.85 6.84 -12.30
C PRO A 17 6.32 6.07 -11.09
N ASN A 18 6.42 6.63 -9.87
CA ASN A 18 6.02 6.05 -8.59
C ASN A 18 4.78 6.70 -7.96
N PRO A 19 3.81 5.93 -7.43
CA PRO A 19 2.80 6.51 -6.55
C PRO A 19 3.41 6.83 -5.19
N SER A 20 3.05 7.99 -4.65
CA SER A 20 3.42 8.42 -3.31
C SER A 20 2.35 8.01 -2.30
N VAL A 21 2.76 7.81 -1.05
CA VAL A 21 1.82 7.64 0.06
C VAL A 21 1.02 8.93 0.23
N GLU A 22 -0.29 8.80 0.37
CA GLU A 22 -1.23 9.91 0.50
C GLU A 22 -1.88 9.91 1.89
N LYS A 23 -2.38 8.77 2.35
CA LYS A 23 -3.04 8.64 3.65
C LYS A 23 -2.64 7.36 4.38
N VAL A 24 -2.60 7.44 5.71
CA VAL A 24 -2.47 6.30 6.61
C VAL A 24 -3.71 6.24 7.50
N PHE A 25 -4.44 5.15 7.42
CA PHE A 25 -5.64 4.87 8.21
C PHE A 25 -5.35 3.80 9.26
N PHE A 26 -5.88 3.96 10.47
CA PHE A 26 -5.84 2.91 11.50
C PHE A 26 -7.00 3.09 12.49
N LEU A 27 -7.31 2.02 13.22
CA LEU A 27 -8.36 2.02 14.23
C LEU A 27 -7.81 2.51 15.58
N GLN A 28 -8.67 3.12 16.38
CA GLN A 28 -8.34 3.61 17.73
C GLN A 28 -9.47 3.33 18.70
N SER A 29 -9.15 3.16 19.97
CA SER A 29 -10.14 3.05 21.04
C SER A 29 -10.59 4.43 21.52
N LYS A 30 -11.85 4.53 21.97
CA LYS A 30 -12.43 5.77 22.51
C LYS A 30 -11.65 6.31 23.73
N LYS A 31 -10.94 5.44 24.45
CA LYS A 31 -10.14 5.81 25.62
C LYS A 31 -8.84 6.54 25.26
N ALA A 32 -8.36 6.39 24.03
CA ALA A 32 -7.03 6.90 23.65
C ALA A 32 -6.97 8.43 23.55
N ARG A 33 -8.04 9.12 23.09
CA ARG A 33 -8.07 10.61 23.00
C ARG A 33 -9.47 11.22 23.06
N LYS A 34 -9.63 12.29 23.85
CA LYS A 34 -10.83 13.14 23.91
C LYS A 34 -11.12 13.91 22.61
N ASN A 35 -10.16 14.00 21.68
CA ASN A 35 -10.22 14.91 20.52
C ASN A 35 -10.57 14.26 19.18
N PHE A 36 -10.63 12.92 19.08
CA PHE A 36 -11.06 12.25 17.85
C PHE A 36 -12.50 11.78 17.99
N LYS A 37 -13.41 12.36 17.19
CA LYS A 37 -14.78 11.87 17.03
C LYS A 37 -14.77 10.57 16.22
N GLY A 38 -14.33 9.45 16.82
CA GLY A 38 -14.45 8.14 16.19
C GLY A 38 -13.40 7.11 16.63
N ARG A 39 -13.74 5.82 16.47
CA ARG A 39 -12.82 4.67 16.64
C ARG A 39 -11.79 4.49 15.49
N ALA A 40 -11.47 5.56 14.75
CA ALA A 40 -10.57 5.51 13.60
C ALA A 40 -9.87 6.86 13.39
N ALA A 41 -8.62 6.81 12.95
CA ALA A 41 -7.80 7.97 12.62
C ALA A 41 -7.25 7.86 11.21
N VAL A 42 -7.08 9.01 10.55
CA VAL A 42 -6.48 9.14 9.23
C VAL A 42 -5.44 10.25 9.29
N LEU A 43 -4.22 9.93 8.89
CA LEU A 43 -3.11 10.87 8.78
C LEU A 43 -2.80 11.09 7.31
N ASN A 44 -2.66 12.34 6.90
CA ASN A 44 -2.25 12.68 5.54
C ASN A 44 -0.73 12.77 5.46
N VAL A 45 -0.20 12.38 4.30
CA VAL A 45 1.22 12.32 4.02
C VAL A 45 1.46 12.97 2.66
N SER A 46 2.49 13.82 2.60
CA SER A 46 2.89 14.52 1.38
C SER A 46 4.38 14.33 1.13
N ASN A 47 4.81 14.57 -0.11
CA ASN A 47 6.23 14.64 -0.43
C ASN A 47 6.85 15.85 0.28
N ASP A 48 8.08 15.67 0.77
CA ASP A 48 8.84 16.72 1.45
C ASP A 48 9.24 17.81 0.43
N PRO A 49 8.85 19.08 0.62
CA PRO A 49 9.30 20.15 -0.28
C PRO A 49 10.82 20.39 -0.22
N GLU A 50 11.46 20.06 0.91
CA GLU A 50 12.91 20.25 1.13
C GLU A 50 13.74 19.06 0.63
N SER A 51 13.10 17.94 0.27
CA SER A 51 13.78 16.74 -0.17
C SER A 51 13.10 16.13 -1.39
N GLN A 52 13.83 16.03 -2.49
CA GLN A 52 13.35 15.45 -3.75
C GLN A 52 12.72 14.05 -3.60
N PHE A 53 13.11 13.31 -2.56
CA PHE A 53 12.63 11.96 -2.27
C PHE A 53 12.14 11.79 -0.82
N GLY A 54 11.92 12.89 -0.10
CA GLY A 54 11.42 12.85 1.27
C GLY A 54 9.90 12.68 1.30
N LEU A 55 9.41 12.11 2.40
CA LEU A 55 8.00 11.92 2.68
C LEU A 55 7.77 12.44 4.09
N ARG A 56 6.76 13.27 4.31
CA ARG A 56 6.42 13.79 5.65
C ARG A 56 4.93 13.69 5.93
N PHE A 57 4.59 13.45 7.19
CA PHE A 57 3.21 13.62 7.65
C PHE A 57 2.84 15.09 7.72
N ASP A 58 1.63 15.43 7.28
CA ASP A 58 1.16 16.82 7.21
C ASP A 58 0.84 17.40 8.59
N ASP A 59 0.36 16.57 9.53
CA ASP A 59 -0.01 16.99 10.89
C ASP A 59 1.23 17.03 11.80
N LYS A 60 1.54 18.18 12.41
CA LYS A 60 2.66 18.35 13.35
C LYS A 60 2.60 17.45 14.58
N ARG A 61 1.43 16.92 14.94
CA ARG A 61 1.23 16.03 16.10
C ARG A 61 1.06 14.57 15.69
N TRP A 62 1.44 14.20 14.47
CA TRP A 62 1.32 12.82 13.99
C TRP A 62 2.05 11.82 14.91
N GLN A 63 3.17 12.24 15.51
CA GLN A 63 4.03 11.43 16.38
C GLN A 63 3.30 10.93 17.62
N ASP A 64 2.23 11.61 18.02
CA ASP A 64 1.37 11.16 19.10
C ASP A 64 0.76 9.77 18.84
N ASN A 65 0.67 9.37 17.58
CA ASN A 65 0.13 8.08 17.15
C ASN A 65 1.25 7.05 16.87
N LEU A 66 2.49 7.32 17.30
CA LEU A 66 3.63 6.43 17.05
C LEU A 66 3.39 5.01 17.54
N SER A 67 2.68 4.82 18.64
CA SER A 67 2.40 3.49 19.16
C SER A 67 1.49 2.68 18.23
N SER A 68 0.58 3.33 17.50
CA SER A 68 -0.25 2.71 16.45
C SER A 68 0.53 2.51 15.14
N LEU A 69 1.43 3.44 14.80
CA LEU A 69 2.20 3.41 13.55
C LEU A 69 3.40 2.44 13.57
N LYS A 70 3.96 2.12 14.74
CA LYS A 70 5.12 1.24 14.86
C LYS A 70 4.87 -0.18 14.28
N PRO A 71 3.81 -0.92 14.68
CA PRO A 71 3.53 -2.21 14.07
C PRO A 71 3.36 -2.14 12.55
N LEU A 72 2.71 -1.07 12.06
CA LEU A 72 2.53 -0.82 10.62
C LEU A 72 3.87 -0.62 9.91
N GLY A 73 4.75 0.23 10.45
CA GLY A 73 6.07 0.48 9.87
C GLY A 73 6.97 -0.77 9.86
N LEU A 74 6.93 -1.58 10.91
CA LEU A 74 7.64 -2.86 10.95
C LEU A 74 7.10 -3.84 9.90
N ASN A 75 5.76 -3.96 9.80
CA ASN A 75 5.12 -4.80 8.80
C ASN A 75 5.51 -4.40 7.38
N ILE A 76 5.43 -3.10 7.08
CA ILE A 76 5.90 -2.52 5.82
C ILE A 76 7.33 -2.95 5.49
N LEU A 77 8.26 -2.87 6.44
CA LEU A 77 9.66 -3.22 6.19
C LEU A 77 9.86 -4.72 5.94
N LEU A 78 9.19 -5.56 6.72
CA LEU A 78 9.32 -7.01 6.59
C LEU A 78 8.60 -7.54 5.34
N ASN A 79 7.49 -6.92 4.94
CA ASN A 79 6.81 -7.19 3.67
C ASN A 79 7.43 -6.47 2.46
N SER A 80 8.41 -5.58 2.65
CA SER A 80 9.10 -4.92 1.53
C SER A 80 10.09 -5.86 0.85
N PRO A 81 10.17 -5.86 -0.49
CA PRO A 81 11.17 -6.62 -1.26
C PRO A 81 12.57 -5.95 -1.26
N CYS A 82 12.73 -4.80 -0.59
CA CYS A 82 13.95 -4.01 -0.63
C CYS A 82 15.01 -4.53 0.36
N SER A 83 16.23 -4.78 -0.12
CA SER A 83 17.38 -5.19 0.71
C SER A 83 18.09 -4.02 1.41
N SER A 84 17.88 -2.77 0.97
CA SER A 84 18.34 -1.56 1.68
C SER A 84 17.28 -0.44 1.54
N PRO A 85 16.30 -0.40 2.46
CA PRO A 85 15.21 0.58 2.49
C PRO A 85 15.66 2.04 2.42
N VAL A 86 16.78 2.39 3.06
CA VAL A 86 17.20 3.79 3.23
C VAL A 86 18.23 4.27 2.18
N ARG A 87 19.00 3.37 1.52
CA ARG A 87 19.98 3.77 0.48
C ARG A 87 19.43 3.76 -0.95
N ASN A 88 18.38 2.98 -1.24
CA ASN A 88 17.86 2.81 -2.60
C ASN A 88 16.93 3.94 -3.10
N LEU A 89 16.76 5.02 -2.33
CA LEU A 89 16.00 6.19 -2.75
C LEU A 89 16.53 6.83 -4.03
N ARG A 90 17.83 6.67 -4.32
CA ARG A 90 18.46 7.13 -5.56
C ARG A 90 18.25 6.21 -6.77
N LEU A 91 17.73 4.99 -6.59
CA LEU A 91 17.57 3.98 -7.65
C LEU A 91 16.12 3.79 -8.15
N ALA A 92 15.16 4.53 -7.59
CA ALA A 92 13.77 4.51 -8.08
C ALA A 92 13.69 5.02 -9.54
N ASP A 93 14.62 5.90 -9.95
CA ASP A 93 14.72 6.37 -11.33
C ASP A 93 15.35 5.31 -12.26
N CYS A 94 16.32 4.52 -11.78
CA CYS A 94 16.93 3.44 -12.56
C CYS A 94 15.96 2.26 -12.76
N THR A 95 15.17 1.89 -11.75
CA THR A 95 14.18 0.80 -11.88
C THR A 95 12.99 1.19 -12.75
N GLY A 96 12.57 2.46 -12.74
CA GLY A 96 11.62 3.00 -13.72
C GLY A 96 12.18 2.94 -15.16
N HIS A 97 13.43 3.38 -15.35
CA HIS A 97 14.10 3.30 -16.65
C HIS A 97 14.31 1.86 -17.14
N LEU A 98 14.72 0.94 -16.26
CA LEU A 98 14.93 -0.47 -16.60
C LEU A 98 13.59 -1.17 -16.84
N SER A 99 12.55 -0.88 -16.07
CA SER A 99 11.21 -1.42 -16.31
C SER A 99 10.60 -0.93 -17.64
N LEU A 100 10.90 0.30 -18.06
CA LEU A 100 10.51 0.82 -19.38
C LEU A 100 11.37 0.24 -20.52
N LYS A 101 12.61 -0.19 -20.23
CA LYS A 101 13.58 -0.72 -21.20
C LYS A 101 13.42 -2.23 -21.45
N TYR A 102 12.96 -2.99 -20.46
CA TYR A 102 12.93 -4.46 -20.51
C TYR A 102 11.53 -5.08 -20.47
N ASN A 103 10.47 -4.33 -20.12
CA ASN A 103 9.10 -4.87 -20.08
C ASN A 103 8.17 -4.15 -21.07
N LEU A 104 7.44 -4.92 -21.88
CA LEU A 104 6.42 -4.43 -22.83
C LEU A 104 5.14 -3.93 -22.11
N ALA A 105 4.98 -4.23 -20.82
CA ALA A 105 3.90 -3.75 -19.97
C ALA A 105 4.46 -3.23 -18.63
N PRO A 106 3.91 -2.15 -18.05
CA PRO A 106 4.29 -1.69 -16.73
C PRO A 106 4.06 -2.81 -15.73
N VAL A 107 5.08 -3.15 -14.94
CA VAL A 107 4.93 -4.13 -13.87
C VAL A 107 3.78 -3.67 -12.98
N PRO A 108 2.75 -4.50 -12.76
CA PRO A 108 1.58 -4.11 -11.97
C PRO A 108 2.04 -3.45 -10.67
N SER A 109 1.43 -2.30 -10.35
CA SER A 109 1.82 -1.27 -9.37
C SER A 109 2.00 -1.72 -7.90
N HIS A 110 2.19 -3.02 -7.66
CA HIS A 110 2.31 -3.69 -6.37
C HIS A 110 3.77 -3.76 -5.88
N ARG A 111 4.73 -3.23 -6.66
CA ARG A 111 6.17 -3.48 -6.49
C ARG A 111 7.00 -2.27 -6.05
N ARG A 112 6.43 -1.36 -5.27
CA ARG A 112 7.25 -0.33 -4.60
C ARG A 112 7.12 -0.38 -3.10
N CYS A 113 8.29 -0.37 -2.48
CA CYS A 113 8.43 -0.52 -1.05
C CYS A 113 7.93 0.75 -0.36
N LEU A 114 7.11 0.57 0.68
CA LEU A 114 6.68 1.65 1.56
C LEU A 114 7.77 2.03 2.59
N CYS A 115 9.03 1.70 2.29
CA CYS A 115 10.21 1.96 3.11
C CYS A 115 10.35 3.43 3.49
N LEU A 116 9.93 4.36 2.63
CA LEU A 116 9.91 5.79 2.94
C LEU A 116 8.95 6.12 4.09
N LEU A 117 7.77 5.52 4.08
CA LEU A 117 6.82 5.68 5.17
C LEU A 117 7.34 5.06 6.45
N ALA A 118 7.94 3.87 6.39
CA ALA A 118 8.57 3.27 7.57
C ALA A 118 9.72 4.14 8.12
N LYS A 119 10.53 4.73 7.23
CA LYS A 119 11.60 5.68 7.60
C LYS A 119 11.03 6.92 8.29
N GLU A 120 9.96 7.49 7.74
CA GLU A 120 9.29 8.65 8.33
C GLU A 120 8.66 8.32 9.70
N ILE A 121 8.14 7.10 9.89
CA ILE A 121 7.69 6.60 11.20
C ILE A 121 8.87 6.46 12.20
N GLY A 122 10.11 6.44 11.73
CA GLY A 122 11.33 6.38 12.54
C GLY A 122 12.08 5.05 12.49
N PHE A 123 11.72 4.15 11.57
CA PHE A 123 12.47 2.92 11.39
C PHE A 123 13.76 3.12 10.61
N MET A 124 14.80 2.39 11.00
CA MET A 124 16.12 2.42 10.37
C MET A 124 16.46 1.05 9.79
N ASP A 125 17.39 0.99 8.82
CA ASP A 125 17.84 -0.26 8.18
C ASP A 125 18.31 -1.32 9.19
N ARG A 126 18.94 -0.90 10.30
CA ARG A 126 19.37 -1.78 11.40
C ARG A 126 18.25 -2.60 12.03
N VAL A 127 16.98 -2.22 11.86
CA VAL A 127 15.87 -3.01 12.41
C VAL A 127 15.81 -4.37 11.71
N LEU A 128 16.14 -4.42 10.42
CA LEU A 128 16.10 -5.67 9.64
C LEU A 128 17.09 -6.72 10.15
N SER A 129 18.22 -6.33 10.77
CA SER A 129 19.18 -7.30 11.32
C SER A 129 18.66 -8.06 12.54
N PHE A 130 17.56 -7.60 13.16
CA PHE A 130 16.94 -8.31 14.27
C PHE A 130 15.94 -9.39 13.82
N PHE A 131 15.60 -9.43 12.53
CA PHE A 131 14.58 -10.34 12.00
C PHE A 131 15.16 -11.24 10.90
N SER A 132 14.83 -12.53 10.96
CA SER A 132 15.04 -13.45 9.83
C SER A 132 13.72 -13.63 9.07
N LYS A 133 13.71 -13.38 7.75
CA LYS A 133 12.56 -13.69 6.88
C LYS A 133 12.68 -15.14 6.45
N GLU A 134 11.75 -15.98 6.88
CA GLU A 134 11.85 -17.43 6.67
C GLU A 134 11.07 -17.88 5.43
N GLN A 135 9.81 -17.44 5.32
CA GLN A 135 8.90 -17.89 4.26
C GLN A 135 8.00 -16.73 3.83
N SER A 136 7.61 -16.71 2.55
CA SER A 136 6.62 -15.77 2.03
C SER A 136 5.61 -16.47 1.14
N HIS A 137 4.34 -16.17 1.34
CA HIS A 137 3.24 -16.69 0.55
C HIS A 137 2.50 -15.53 -0.14
N ILE A 138 2.22 -15.67 -1.43
CA ILE A 138 1.49 -14.69 -2.23
C ILE A 138 0.33 -15.41 -2.89
N ALA A 139 -0.88 -14.89 -2.73
CA ALA A 139 -2.06 -15.45 -3.36
C ALA A 139 -2.94 -14.34 -3.95
N ARG A 140 -3.55 -14.65 -5.10
CA ARG A 140 -4.56 -13.81 -5.75
C ARG A 140 -5.89 -14.53 -5.66
N LEU A 141 -6.90 -13.82 -5.15
CA LEU A 141 -8.25 -14.30 -5.01
C LEU A 141 -9.11 -13.71 -6.13
N THR A 142 -9.73 -14.58 -6.89
CA THR A 142 -10.79 -14.24 -7.84
C THR A 142 -12.13 -14.50 -7.16
N ARG A 143 -12.73 -13.45 -6.58
CA ARG A 143 -14.13 -13.51 -6.13
C ARG A 143 -15.02 -13.24 -7.34
N PHE A 144 -15.87 -14.20 -7.69
CA PHE A 144 -16.85 -14.06 -8.78
C PHE A 144 -18.07 -13.19 -8.39
N SER A 145 -18.09 -12.63 -7.17
CA SER A 145 -19.16 -11.77 -6.68
C SER A 145 -18.89 -10.29 -6.97
N GLY A 146 -19.45 -9.80 -8.09
CA GLY A 146 -19.46 -8.38 -8.46
C GLY A 146 -18.78 -8.13 -9.81
N PHE A 147 -19.52 -7.48 -10.72
CA PHE A 147 -18.96 -6.95 -11.97
C PHE A 147 -18.50 -5.51 -11.73
N PRO A 148 -17.26 -5.12 -12.09
CA PRO A 148 -16.17 -5.95 -12.64
C PRO A 148 -15.44 -6.79 -11.56
N PRO A 149 -14.77 -7.90 -11.92
CA PRO A 149 -14.04 -8.73 -10.98
C PRO A 149 -12.90 -7.94 -10.33
N PHE A 150 -13.07 -7.58 -9.05
CA PHE A 150 -11.98 -7.04 -8.26
C PHE A 150 -11.02 -8.18 -7.92
N SER A 151 -9.83 -8.17 -8.51
CA SER A 151 -8.81 -9.11 -8.08
C SER A 151 -8.31 -8.72 -6.69
N SER A 152 -8.72 -9.52 -5.71
CA SER A 152 -8.26 -9.39 -4.34
C SER A 152 -6.98 -10.20 -4.19
N GLY A 153 -6.14 -9.87 -3.22
CA GLY A 153 -4.87 -10.55 -3.09
C GLY A 153 -4.14 -10.15 -1.84
N TYR A 154 -3.24 -11.03 -1.40
CA TYR A 154 -2.43 -10.80 -0.23
C TYR A 154 -1.02 -11.38 -0.41
N ARG A 155 -0.12 -10.83 0.39
CA ARG A 155 1.21 -11.36 0.67
C ARG A 155 1.35 -11.52 2.17
N ALA A 156 1.80 -12.69 2.62
CA ALA A 156 2.13 -12.95 4.00
C ALA A 156 3.60 -13.36 4.10
N VAL A 157 4.30 -12.83 5.10
CA VAL A 157 5.71 -13.14 5.38
C VAL A 157 5.82 -13.64 6.81
N ARG A 158 6.45 -14.80 7.00
CA ARG A 158 6.87 -15.29 8.31
C ARG A 158 8.23 -14.69 8.65
N ALA A 159 8.31 -13.97 9.76
CA ALA A 159 9.55 -13.43 10.28
C ALA A 159 9.81 -13.96 11.70
N LYS A 160 11.08 -14.19 12.03
CA LYS A 160 11.54 -14.63 13.35
C LYS A 160 12.34 -13.54 14.05
N GLU A 161 12.02 -13.28 15.31
CA GLU A 161 12.75 -12.39 16.22
C GLU A 161 13.07 -13.14 17.51
N LYS A 162 14.35 -13.35 17.83
CA LYS A 162 14.81 -13.93 19.12
C LYS A 162 14.05 -15.21 19.56
N GLY A 163 13.65 -16.06 18.62
CA GLY A 163 12.90 -17.30 18.91
C GLY A 163 11.39 -17.20 18.66
N ALA A 164 10.80 -16.00 18.68
CA ALA A 164 9.37 -15.81 18.40
C ALA A 164 9.12 -15.64 16.89
N HIS A 165 8.11 -16.34 16.37
CA HIS A 165 7.67 -16.17 14.99
C HIS A 165 6.49 -15.20 14.92
N GLN A 166 6.40 -14.46 13.83
CA GLN A 166 5.26 -13.60 13.52
C GLN A 166 4.93 -13.71 12.03
N LEU A 167 3.64 -13.77 11.74
CA LEU A 167 3.11 -13.71 10.39
C LEU A 167 2.68 -12.27 10.11
N LEU A 168 3.29 -11.64 9.11
CA LEU A 168 2.99 -10.27 8.71
C LEU A 168 2.31 -10.28 7.35
N THR A 169 1.10 -9.76 7.27
CA THR A 169 0.29 -9.77 6.05
C THR A 169 0.05 -8.37 5.52
N GLN A 170 0.13 -8.23 4.20
CA GLN A 170 -0.33 -7.07 3.45
C GLN A 170 -1.26 -7.53 2.31
N GLY A 171 -2.29 -6.77 1.99
CA GLY A 171 -3.23 -7.17 0.93
C GLY A 171 -4.35 -6.17 0.69
N THR A 172 -5.37 -6.58 -0.07
CA THR A 172 -6.59 -5.81 -0.22
C THR A 172 -7.36 -5.76 1.11
N ALA A 173 -8.07 -4.65 1.35
CA ALA A 173 -8.69 -4.40 2.64
C ALA A 173 -9.77 -5.44 2.99
N ASP A 174 -10.51 -5.89 1.99
CA ASP A 174 -11.57 -6.89 2.13
C ASP A 174 -11.03 -8.26 2.59
N VAL A 175 -9.88 -8.70 2.09
CA VAL A 175 -9.24 -9.97 2.49
C VAL A 175 -8.60 -9.83 3.86
N VAL A 176 -7.82 -8.77 4.06
CA VAL A 176 -7.08 -8.56 5.30
C VAL A 176 -8.04 -8.42 6.48
N ILE A 177 -9.06 -7.57 6.35
CA ILE A 177 -10.00 -7.32 7.46
C ILE A 177 -10.80 -8.58 7.81
N ASP A 178 -11.17 -9.38 6.81
CA ASP A 178 -11.94 -10.62 7.00
C ASP A 178 -11.19 -11.59 7.91
N THR A 179 -9.87 -11.68 7.79
CA THR A 179 -9.02 -12.58 8.61
C THR A 179 -8.65 -12.04 9.99
N CYS A 180 -8.98 -10.78 10.29
CA CYS A 180 -8.65 -10.16 11.57
C CYS A 180 -9.70 -10.49 12.64
N SER A 181 -9.27 -10.94 13.82
CA SER A 181 -10.10 -11.07 15.03
C SER A 181 -10.04 -9.81 15.90
N ASP A 182 -8.89 -9.14 15.89
CA ASP A 182 -8.56 -8.03 16.75
C ASP A 182 -7.97 -6.88 15.93
N PHE A 183 -7.83 -5.71 16.56
CA PHE A 183 -7.04 -4.60 16.04
C PHE A 183 -6.17 -4.00 17.14
N TRP A 184 -5.05 -3.41 16.74
CA TRP A 184 -4.16 -2.69 17.64
C TRP A 184 -4.59 -1.24 17.75
N ASP A 185 -4.95 -0.78 18.94
CA ASP A 185 -5.40 0.60 19.16
C ASP A 185 -4.28 1.60 19.49
N GLY A 186 -3.02 1.13 19.51
CA GLY A 186 -1.85 1.88 19.99
C GLY A 186 -1.45 1.56 21.44
N THR A 187 -2.27 0.85 22.19
CA THR A 187 -2.00 0.50 23.60
C THR A 187 -2.35 -0.94 23.93
N ASN A 188 -3.48 -1.43 23.42
CA ASN A 188 -4.05 -2.73 23.74
C ASN A 188 -4.61 -3.38 22.47
N LEU A 189 -4.66 -4.71 22.51
CA LEU A 189 -5.42 -5.50 21.55
C LEU A 189 -6.91 -5.36 21.86
N CYS A 190 -7.68 -4.97 20.85
CA CYS A 190 -9.12 -4.78 20.97
C CYS A 190 -9.85 -5.69 19.97
N PRO A 191 -10.92 -6.39 20.37
CA PRO A 191 -11.70 -7.20 19.42
C PRO A 191 -12.34 -6.30 18.37
N ILE A 192 -12.31 -6.76 17.11
CA ILE A 192 -12.87 -6.00 16.01
C ILE A 192 -14.39 -6.17 15.95
N THR A 193 -15.11 -5.05 16.04
CA THR A 193 -16.58 -5.08 15.95
C THR A 193 -17.04 -5.01 14.48
N ALA A 194 -18.28 -5.42 14.20
CA ALA A 194 -18.88 -5.23 12.87
C ALA A 194 -18.88 -3.75 12.44
N HIS A 195 -18.97 -2.81 13.39
CA HIS A 195 -18.86 -1.38 13.12
C HIS A 195 -17.46 -0.96 12.69
N ASP A 196 -16.44 -1.51 13.33
CA ASP A 196 -15.04 -1.22 12.97
C ASP A 196 -14.73 -1.80 11.58
N ARG A 197 -15.17 -3.04 11.28
CA ARG A 197 -15.04 -3.66 9.95
C ARG A 197 -15.66 -2.80 8.85
N ARG A 198 -16.87 -2.29 9.06
CA ARG A 198 -17.53 -1.37 8.12
C ARG A 198 -16.69 -0.12 7.87
N LYS A 199 -16.12 0.50 8.90
CA LYS A 199 -15.26 1.69 8.71
C LYS A 199 -14.04 1.42 7.85
N VAL A 200 -13.39 0.27 8.02
CA VAL A 200 -12.24 -0.15 7.20
C VAL A 200 -12.67 -0.28 5.74
N LEU A 201 -13.79 -0.96 5.48
CA LEU A 201 -14.34 -1.14 4.14
C LEU A 201 -14.84 0.17 3.52
N ASP A 202 -15.50 1.04 4.29
CA ASP A 202 -15.94 2.36 3.84
C ASP A 202 -14.76 3.24 3.46
N PHE A 203 -13.65 3.17 4.22
CA PHE A 203 -12.42 3.88 3.86
C PHE A 203 -11.80 3.30 2.59
N TYR A 204 -11.76 1.97 2.47
CA TYR A 204 -11.28 1.28 1.27
C TYR A 204 -12.06 1.70 0.02
N GLN A 205 -13.39 1.56 0.04
CA GLN A 205 -14.27 1.84 -1.10
C GLN A 205 -14.20 3.32 -1.54
N ARG A 206 -14.12 4.25 -0.59
CA ARG A 206 -14.03 5.69 -0.89
C ARG A 206 -12.70 6.09 -1.55
N ASN A 207 -11.62 5.38 -1.26
CA ASN A 207 -10.29 5.73 -1.80
C ASN A 207 -9.87 4.83 -2.97
N SER A 208 -10.40 3.62 -3.11
CA SER A 208 -10.01 2.66 -4.15
C SER A 208 -10.34 3.12 -5.58
N MET A 209 -11.23 4.11 -5.72
CA MET A 209 -11.59 4.71 -7.00
C MET A 209 -10.55 5.71 -7.53
N SER A 210 -9.74 6.32 -6.66
CA SER A 210 -8.76 7.36 -7.03
C SER A 210 -7.32 7.03 -6.62
N SER A 211 -7.13 6.09 -5.70
CA SER A 211 -5.85 5.73 -5.10
C SER A 211 -5.78 4.22 -4.90
N TYR A 212 -4.57 3.64 -4.97
CA TYR A 212 -4.36 2.25 -4.56
C TYR A 212 -4.42 2.16 -3.04
N CYS A 213 -4.97 1.07 -2.52
CA CYS A 213 -5.12 0.87 -1.08
C CYS A 213 -4.51 -0.47 -0.68
N ILE A 214 -3.70 -0.47 0.38
CA ILE A 214 -3.07 -1.66 0.94
C ILE A 214 -3.39 -1.72 2.43
N ALA A 215 -3.97 -2.82 2.89
CA ALA A 215 -4.22 -3.11 4.28
C ALA A 215 -3.12 -3.99 4.88
N PHE A 216 -2.90 -3.85 6.17
CA PHE A 216 -1.86 -4.54 6.92
C PHE A 216 -2.43 -5.15 8.19
N SER A 217 -1.93 -6.34 8.51
CA SER A 217 -2.26 -7.09 9.71
C SER A 217 -1.08 -7.98 10.12
N TYR A 218 -1.05 -8.40 11.39
CA TYR A 218 -0.04 -9.35 11.86
C TYR A 218 -0.63 -10.37 12.83
N ARG A 219 0.03 -11.50 12.98
CA ARG A 219 -0.31 -12.54 13.96
C ARG A 219 0.96 -13.09 14.60
N PRO A 220 1.15 -12.99 15.92
CA PRO A 220 2.18 -13.73 16.63
C PRO A 220 1.93 -15.24 16.46
N VAL A 221 2.99 -16.01 16.20
CA VAL A 221 2.91 -17.47 16.00
C VAL A 221 3.79 -18.15 17.05
N SER A 222 3.20 -19.02 17.87
CA SER A 222 3.96 -19.84 18.82
C SER A 222 4.75 -20.94 18.09
N GLU A 223 5.90 -21.33 18.62
CA GLU A 223 6.72 -22.44 18.07
C GLU A 223 5.96 -23.79 18.03
N SER A 224 4.93 -23.95 18.86
CA SER A 224 4.06 -25.14 18.88
C SER A 224 3.14 -25.26 17.67
N ALA A 225 2.93 -24.18 16.91
CA ALA A 225 2.10 -24.21 15.70
C ALA A 225 2.88 -24.79 14.52
N LYS A 226 3.11 -26.11 14.54
CA LYS A 226 3.57 -26.90 13.39
C LYS A 226 2.55 -26.92 12.23
N ASP A 227 1.35 -26.40 12.46
CA ASP A 227 0.19 -26.48 11.55
C ASP A 227 0.23 -25.51 10.35
N LEU A 228 1.27 -24.70 10.24
CA LEU A 228 1.49 -23.86 9.05
C LEU A 228 2.67 -24.44 8.27
N SER A 229 2.52 -25.69 7.82
CA SER A 229 3.30 -26.19 6.70
C SER A 229 2.93 -25.35 5.47
N PHE A 230 3.70 -24.29 5.22
CA PHE A 230 3.78 -23.70 3.91
C PHE A 230 4.40 -24.76 2.99
N GLU A 231 3.59 -25.68 2.47
CA GLU A 231 3.98 -26.49 1.32
C GLU A 231 4.06 -25.56 0.11
N ASP A 232 5.15 -24.80 0.03
CA ASP A 232 5.96 -24.63 -1.17
C ASP A 232 7.05 -23.59 -0.91
N ASN A 233 8.30 -24.05 -0.91
CA ASN A 233 9.49 -23.21 -1.05
C ASN A 233 9.65 -22.73 -2.50
N THR A 234 8.63 -22.08 -3.07
CA THR A 234 8.75 -21.47 -4.39
C THR A 234 9.57 -20.19 -4.27
N LYS A 235 10.76 -20.20 -4.88
CA LYS A 235 11.59 -19.01 -5.09
C LYS A 235 10.71 -17.89 -5.64
N VAL A 236 10.86 -16.69 -5.09
CA VAL A 236 10.09 -15.48 -5.44
C VAL A 236 10.12 -15.16 -6.95
N ASP A 237 11.15 -15.61 -7.66
CA ASP A 237 11.28 -15.44 -9.11
C ASP A 237 10.46 -16.45 -9.95
N ALA A 238 10.05 -17.59 -9.37
CA ALA A 238 9.17 -18.58 -10.02
C ALA A 238 7.67 -18.31 -9.77
N LEU A 239 7.34 -17.43 -8.82
CA LEU A 239 5.98 -17.04 -8.40
C LEU A 239 5.23 -16.15 -9.41
N LEU A 240 5.89 -15.73 -10.49
CA LEU A 240 5.26 -14.96 -11.57
C LEU A 240 4.39 -15.82 -12.49
N ASP A 241 4.73 -17.11 -12.64
CA ASP A 241 4.01 -18.03 -13.53
C ASP A 241 2.98 -18.92 -12.79
N GLN A 242 3.06 -18.97 -11.45
CA GLN A 242 2.13 -19.73 -10.61
C GLN A 242 1.59 -18.86 -9.47
N LEU A 243 0.74 -17.89 -9.82
CA LEU A 243 -0.17 -17.31 -8.83
C LEU A 243 -1.07 -18.44 -8.32
N HIS A 244 -0.91 -18.88 -7.07
CA HIS A 244 -1.90 -19.77 -6.45
C HIS A 244 -3.25 -19.04 -6.45
N LEU A 245 -4.12 -19.45 -7.36
CA LEU A 245 -5.51 -19.03 -7.42
C LEU A 245 -6.22 -19.70 -6.25
N VAL A 246 -6.30 -18.99 -5.13
CA VAL A 246 -7.12 -19.44 -4.01
C VAL A 246 -8.55 -19.06 -4.35
N THR A 247 -9.32 -20.05 -4.81
CA THR A 247 -10.73 -19.89 -5.20
C THR A 247 -11.69 -20.00 -4.02
N ASP A 248 -11.22 -20.56 -2.89
CA ASP A 248 -12.05 -20.88 -1.75
C ASP A 248 -11.75 -20.00 -0.52
N THR A 249 -12.83 -19.60 0.17
CA THR A 249 -12.77 -18.69 1.31
C THR A 249 -12.15 -19.35 2.53
N ASP A 250 -12.44 -20.63 2.76
CA ASP A 250 -11.95 -21.35 3.94
C ASP A 250 -10.44 -21.59 3.88
N SER A 251 -9.89 -21.70 2.66
CA SER A 251 -8.48 -21.99 2.42
C SER A 251 -7.55 -20.87 2.92
N TYR A 252 -7.86 -19.59 2.66
CA TYR A 252 -7.01 -18.50 3.16
C TYR A 252 -7.25 -18.20 4.64
N HIS A 253 -8.45 -18.45 5.16
CA HIS A 253 -8.75 -18.32 6.60
C HIS A 253 -7.95 -19.29 7.46
N ARG A 254 -7.64 -20.49 6.97
CA ARG A 254 -6.73 -21.43 7.67
C ARG A 254 -5.32 -20.88 7.82
N ILE A 255 -4.82 -20.18 6.80
CA ILE A 255 -3.45 -19.64 6.77
C ILE A 255 -3.37 -18.32 7.55
N LEU A 256 -4.30 -17.42 7.27
CA LEU A 256 -4.28 -16.04 7.72
C LEU A 256 -5.15 -15.79 8.95
N GLY A 257 -6.01 -16.70 9.39
CA GLY A 257 -6.98 -16.45 10.45
C GLY A 257 -6.35 -16.01 11.78
N GLY A 258 -7.09 -15.18 12.52
CA GLY A 258 -6.71 -14.70 13.85
C GLY A 258 -5.67 -13.57 13.81
N GLN A 259 -5.72 -12.70 12.80
CA GLN A 259 -4.81 -11.55 12.75
C GLN A 259 -5.29 -10.38 13.60
N VAL A 260 -4.32 -9.51 13.89
CA VAL A 260 -4.51 -8.19 14.45
C VAL A 260 -4.40 -7.17 13.31
N PHE A 261 -5.48 -6.45 13.03
CA PHE A 261 -5.47 -5.32 12.10
C PHE A 261 -4.64 -4.16 12.66
N ILE A 262 -3.73 -3.62 11.85
CA ILE A 262 -2.84 -2.52 12.27
C ILE A 262 -3.00 -1.25 11.45
N GLY A 263 -3.52 -1.34 10.23
CA GLY A 263 -3.83 -0.15 9.44
C GLY A 263 -3.93 -0.39 7.95
N MET A 264 -4.13 0.70 7.24
CA MET A 264 -4.21 0.79 5.79
C MET A 264 -3.43 2.00 5.29
N VAL A 265 -2.89 1.88 4.09
CA VAL A 265 -2.16 2.96 3.41
C VAL A 265 -2.78 3.17 2.03
N THR A 266 -3.01 4.43 1.67
CA THR A 266 -3.40 4.82 0.31
C THR A 266 -2.21 5.39 -0.44
N LEU A 267 -2.16 5.08 -1.73
CA LEU A 267 -1.07 5.41 -2.65
C LEU A 267 -1.64 6.05 -3.91
N GLN A 268 -1.10 7.19 -4.27
CA GLN A 268 -1.61 7.97 -5.40
C GLN A 268 -0.47 8.39 -6.32
N TYR A 269 -0.69 8.28 -7.62
CA TYR A 269 0.24 8.83 -8.60
C TYR A 269 0.11 10.35 -8.63
N GLN A 270 1.25 11.03 -8.59
CA GLN A 270 1.29 12.48 -8.69
C GLN A 270 1.69 12.89 -10.10
N ALA A 271 1.02 13.91 -10.66
CA ALA A 271 1.45 14.54 -11.89
C ALA A 271 2.85 15.13 -11.72
N LYS A 272 3.67 15.12 -12.79
CA LYS A 272 4.93 15.89 -12.79
C LYS A 272 4.59 17.38 -12.73
N LYS A 273 5.40 18.15 -12.00
CA LYS A 273 5.18 19.59 -11.80
C LYS A 273 5.09 20.36 -13.12
N ASP A 274 5.86 19.95 -14.12
CA ASP A 274 5.94 20.64 -15.42
C ASP A 274 4.76 20.32 -16.35
N ILE A 275 4.00 19.25 -16.07
CA ILE A 275 2.91 18.80 -16.95
C ILE A 275 1.68 19.70 -16.81
N ILE A 276 1.39 20.19 -15.60
CA ILE A 276 0.24 21.07 -15.38
C ILE A 276 0.41 22.40 -16.16
N PRO A 277 1.52 23.15 -16.01
CA PRO A 277 1.77 24.36 -16.81
C PRO A 277 1.80 24.07 -18.31
N LEU A 278 2.40 22.95 -18.72
CA LEU A 278 2.42 22.56 -20.14
C LEU A 278 1.02 22.39 -20.71
N VAL A 279 0.11 21.72 -20.00
CA VAL A 279 -1.28 21.54 -20.46
C VAL A 279 -2.02 22.88 -20.50
N GLU A 280 -1.78 23.77 -19.55
CA GLU A 280 -2.35 25.12 -19.56
C GLU A 280 -1.86 25.93 -20.78
N ASP A 281 -0.57 25.88 -21.09
CA ASP A 281 0.01 26.62 -22.21
C ASP A 281 -0.44 26.05 -23.56
N LEU A 282 -0.59 24.72 -23.67
CA LEU A 282 -1.20 24.10 -24.85
C LEU A 282 -2.65 24.55 -25.05
N ASN A 283 -3.45 24.58 -23.98
CA ASN A 283 -4.82 25.07 -24.05
C ASN A 283 -4.89 26.55 -24.45
N LYS A 284 -4.00 27.41 -23.92
CA LYS A 284 -3.88 28.82 -24.34
C LYS A 284 -3.50 28.96 -25.81
N ALA A 285 -2.68 28.04 -26.33
CA ALA A 285 -2.31 27.98 -27.75
C ALA A 285 -3.43 27.41 -28.65
N GLY A 286 -4.59 27.05 -28.10
CA GLY A 286 -5.69 26.45 -28.86
C GLY A 286 -5.45 24.98 -29.22
N ILE A 287 -4.50 24.31 -28.56
CA ILE A 287 -4.18 22.90 -28.75
C ILE A 287 -4.93 22.09 -27.69
N ARG A 288 -5.85 21.21 -28.12
CA ARG A 288 -6.60 20.36 -27.20
C ARG A 288 -5.73 19.20 -26.72
N PHE A 289 -5.62 19.03 -25.40
CA PHE A 289 -4.96 17.87 -24.80
C PHE A 289 -5.91 16.67 -24.70
N VAL A 290 -5.44 15.49 -25.13
CA VAL A 290 -6.17 14.22 -25.02
C VAL A 290 -5.26 13.17 -24.39
N HIS A 291 -5.75 12.52 -23.33
CA HIS A 291 -5.05 11.48 -22.59
C HIS A 291 -5.76 10.13 -22.76
N PHE A 292 -5.04 9.13 -23.26
CA PHE A 292 -5.53 7.76 -23.40
C PHE A 292 -4.90 6.88 -22.33
N SER A 293 -5.70 6.29 -21.45
CA SER A 293 -5.22 5.40 -20.39
C SER A 293 -6.00 4.10 -20.35
N ALA A 294 -5.31 3.02 -19.94
CA ALA A 294 -5.93 1.71 -19.71
C ALA A 294 -6.54 1.58 -18.30
N GLU A 295 -6.37 2.59 -17.44
CA GLU A 295 -6.98 2.64 -16.11
C GLU A 295 -8.36 3.31 -16.13
N ASP A 296 -9.10 3.16 -15.02
CA ASP A 296 -10.38 3.84 -14.82
C ASP A 296 -10.24 5.36 -14.97
N GLU A 297 -11.23 6.00 -15.58
CA GLU A 297 -11.24 7.45 -15.85
C GLU A 297 -10.86 8.30 -14.64
N LEU A 298 -11.43 7.99 -13.46
CA LEU A 298 -11.15 8.72 -12.22
C LEU A 298 -9.69 8.58 -11.77
N LYS A 299 -9.10 7.39 -11.86
CA LYS A 299 -7.68 7.18 -11.53
C LYS A 299 -6.78 7.90 -12.52
N SER A 300 -7.10 7.82 -13.81
CA SER A 300 -6.35 8.49 -14.87
C SER A 300 -6.44 10.01 -14.74
N ARG A 301 -7.61 10.56 -14.41
CA ARG A 301 -7.81 12.00 -14.20
C ARG A 301 -7.03 12.50 -13.00
N VAL A 302 -7.12 11.81 -11.87
CA VAL A 302 -6.39 12.17 -10.65
C VAL A 302 -4.87 12.05 -10.83
N ARG A 303 -4.41 11.04 -11.58
CA ARG A 303 -2.98 10.86 -11.91
C ARG A 303 -2.41 12.04 -12.73
N VAL A 304 -3.20 12.61 -13.64
CA VAL A 304 -2.74 13.64 -14.57
C VAL A 304 -3.01 15.06 -14.08
N PHE A 305 -4.10 15.27 -13.34
CA PHE A 305 -4.57 16.61 -12.93
C PHE A 305 -4.68 16.79 -11.41
N GLY A 306 -4.18 15.83 -10.63
CA GLY A 306 -4.35 15.76 -9.19
C GLY A 306 -4.10 17.08 -8.46
N ARG A 307 -5.18 17.60 -7.86
CA ARG A 307 -5.34 18.88 -7.11
C ARG A 307 -5.81 20.13 -7.86
N MET A 308 -6.27 20.06 -9.11
CA MET A 308 -6.90 21.25 -9.75
C MET A 308 -8.26 21.69 -9.14
N GLU A 309 -8.92 20.86 -8.30
CA GLU A 309 -10.28 21.12 -7.79
C GLU A 309 -10.36 21.72 -6.36
N GLN A 310 -9.30 22.37 -5.85
CA GLN A 310 -9.36 23.09 -4.56
C GLN A 310 -9.07 24.60 -4.68
N GLY A 311 -9.57 25.21 -5.76
CA GLY A 311 -9.65 26.67 -5.92
C GLY A 311 -11.02 27.19 -5.51
#